data_AF-A0A397B2E4-F1
#
_entry.id   AF-A0A397B2E4-F1
#
_cell.length_a   1.000
_cell.length_b   1.000
_cell.length_c   1.000
_cell.angle_alpha   90.00
_cell.angle_beta   90.00
_cell.angle_gamma   90.00
#
_symmetry.space_group_name_H-M   'P 1'
#
loop_
_entity.id
_entity.type
_entity.pdbx_description
1 polymer ?
#
loop_
_entity_poly.entity_id
_entity_poly.type
_entity_poly.pdbx_seq_one_letter_code
_entity_poly.pdbx_strand_id
1 'polypeptide(L)' 'MVDARYVPTTNVFELLIKWRGLQHVENSWEPADNIFADVPVMLKAFCKAPKSAVIKKMA' A
#
# COMPACT_ATOMS: atom_id res chain seq x y z
N MET A 1 -0.31 3.59 -4.90
CA MET A 1 0.73 2.99 -4.05
C MET A 1 1.88 2.52 -4.93
N VAL A 2 3.08 2.40 -4.35
CA VAL A 2 4.30 2.03 -5.08
C VAL A 2 4.76 0.61 -4.75
N ASP A 3 4.54 0.17 -3.51
CA ASP A 3 4.88 -1.17 -3.02
C ASP A 3 3.96 -1.59 -1.85
N ALA A 4 4.04 -2.85 -1.44
CA ALA A 4 3.33 -3.40 -0.29
C ALA A 4 4.21 -4.41 0.46
N ARG A 5 4.10 -4.43 1.79
CA ARG A 5 4.77 -5.40 2.65
C ARG A 5 3.83 -5.93 3.72
N TYR A 6 4.07 -7.16 4.15
CA TYR A 6 3.47 -7.72 5.35
C TYR A 6 4.43 -7.54 6.52
N VAL A 7 3.94 -7.02 7.64
CA VAL A 7 4.73 -6.80 8.86
C VAL A 7 4.35 -7.87 9.89
N PRO A 8 5.20 -8.89 10.13
CA PRO A 8 4.84 -10.01 11.01
C PRO A 8 4.67 -9.63 12.48
N THR A 9 5.36 -8.59 12.94
CA THR A 9 5.34 -8.16 14.35
C THR A 9 4.01 -7.54 14.75
N THR A 10 3.38 -6.81 13.84
CA THR A 10 2.07 -6.18 14.05
C THR A 10 0.94 -6.97 13.39
N ASN A 11 1.25 -7.95 12.53
CA ASN A 11 0.28 -8.70 11.74
C ASN A 11 -0.57 -7.80 10.82
N VAL A 12 0.05 -6.76 10.24
CA VAL A 12 -0.61 -5.77 9.38
C VAL A 12 0.09 -5.69 8.03
N PHE A 13 -0.67 -5.39 6.98
CA PHE A 13 -0.11 -4.99 5.69
C PHE A 13 0.14 -3.48 5.66
N GLU A 14 1.31 -3.09 5.20
CA GLU A 14 1.65 -1.70 4.95
C GLU A 14 1.84 -1.45 3.46
N LEU A 15 1.50 -0.24 3.04
CA LEU A 15 1.58 0.22 1.67
C LEU A 15 2.60 1.35 1.59
N LEU A 16 3.53 1.28 0.65
CA LEU A 16 4.43 2.38 0.38
C LEU A 16 3.69 3.43 -0.46
N ILE A 17 3.45 4.59 0.12
CA ILE A 17 2.70 5.68 -0.50
C ILE A 17 3.66 6.71 -1.07
N LYS A 18 3.45 7.07 -2.35
CA LYS A 18 4.04 8.25 -2.95
C LYS A 18 3.05 9.39 -2.84
N TRP A 19 3.38 10.38 -2.02
CA TRP A 19 2.53 11.53 -1.77
C TRP A 19 2.52 12.49 -2.96
N ARG A 20 1.37 13.08 -3.23
CA ARG A 20 1.23 14.04 -4.32
C ARG A 20 1.93 15.35 -3.93
N GLY A 21 2.78 15.87 -4.84
CA GLY A 21 3.51 17.12 -4.61
C GLY A 21 4.79 16.96 -3.78
N LEU A 22 5.06 15.77 -3.24
CA LEU A 22 6.28 15.48 -2.49
C LEU A 22 7.26 14.64 -3.32
N GLN A 23 8.54 14.69 -2.92
CA GLN A 23 9.62 13.92 -3.52
C GLN A 23 9.58 12.46 -3.06
N HIS A 24 10.29 11.57 -3.75
CA HIS A 24 10.32 10.14 -3.40
C HIS A 24 10.91 9.84 -2.02
N VAL A 25 11.78 10.72 -1.49
CA VAL A 25 12.33 10.61 -0.14
C VAL A 25 11.24 10.73 0.94
N GLU A 26 10.13 11.38 0.62
CA GLU A 26 8.98 11.54 1.50
C GLU A 26 8.03 10.34 1.45
N ASN A 27 8.33 9.30 0.65
CA ASN A 27 7.49 8.12 0.63
C ASN A 27 7.46 7.46 2.02
N SER A 28 6.27 7.11 2.49
CA SER A 28 6.07 6.49 3.80
C SER A 28 5.31 5.17 3.70
N TRP A 29 5.54 4.30 4.68
CA TRP A 29 4.79 3.07 4.85
C TRP A 29 3.57 3.35 5.71
N GLU A 30 2.39 3.17 5.13
CA GLU A 30 1.11 3.44 5.78
C GLU A 30 0.34 2.13 6.00
N PRO A 31 -0.35 1.94 7.14
CA PRO A 31 -1.23 0.80 7.35
C PRO A 31 -2.28 0.72 6.25
N ALA A 32 -2.47 -0.48 5.67
CA ALA A 32 -3.42 -0.68 4.58
C ALA A 32 -4.86 -0.31 4.97
N ASP A 33 -5.24 -0.51 6.24
CA ASP A 33 -6.57 -0.18 6.76
C ASP A 33 -6.84 1.32 6.74
N ASN A 34 -5.86 2.15 7.11
CA ASN A 34 -5.98 3.61 7.06
C ASN A 34 -6.20 4.05 5.60
N ILE A 35 -5.40 3.53 4.68
CA ILE A 35 -5.50 3.87 3.26
C ILE A 35 -6.80 3.33 2.64
N PHE A 36 -7.29 2.18 3.09
CA PHE A 36 -8.56 1.63 2.63
C PHE A 36 -9.74 2.49 3.07
N ALA A 37 -9.71 3.04 4.29
CA ALA A 37 -10.76 3.93 4.79
C ALA A 37 -10.85 5.22 3.94
N ASP A 38 -9.71 5.79 3.55
CA ASP A 38 -9.68 7.06 2.83
C ASP A 38 -9.85 6.91 1.31
N VAL A 39 -9.18 5.94 0.70
CA VAL A 39 -9.09 5.78 -0.77
C VAL A 39 -9.29 4.32 -1.23
N PRO A 40 -10.44 3.69 -0.91
CA PRO A 40 -10.67 2.26 -1.14
C PRO A 40 -10.60 1.88 -2.63
N VAL A 41 -11.00 2.78 -3.53
CA VAL A 41 -10.96 2.54 -4.99
C VAL A 41 -9.52 2.42 -5.48
N MET A 42 -8.63 3.28 -4.98
CA MET A 42 -7.22 3.27 -5.39
C MET A 42 -6.51 2.02 -4.89
N LEU A 43 -6.80 1.59 -3.65
CA LEU A 43 -6.23 0.36 -3.11
C LEU A 43 -6.71 -0.87 -3.88
N LYS A 44 -8.02 -0.97 -4.18
CA LYS A 44 -8.55 -2.07 -5.01
C LYS A 44 -7.91 -2.12 -6.41
N ALA A 45 -7.67 -0.97 -7.04
CA ALA A 45 -6.98 -0.91 -8.32
C ALA A 45 -5.52 -1.36 -8.21
N PHE A 46 -4.83 -0.97 -7.14
CA PHE A 46 -3.47 -1.41 -6.85
C PHE A 46 -3.39 -2.92 -6.62
N CYS A 47 -4.34 -3.51 -5.88
CA CYS A 47 -4.39 -4.96 -5.64
C CYS A 47 -4.58 -5.79 -6.92
N LYS A 48 -5.24 -5.22 -7.94
CA LYS A 48 -5.45 -5.88 -9.24
C LYS A 48 -4.27 -5.70 -10.20
N ALA A 49 -3.32 -4.83 -9.89
CA ALA A 49 -2.19 -4.57 -10.77
C ALA A 49 -1.16 -5.72 -10.70
N PRO A 50 -0.56 -6.14 -11.82
CA PRO A 50 0.33 -7.31 -11.87
C PRO A 50 1.74 -7.07 -11.25
N LYS A 51 1.90 -6.15 -10.30
CA LYS A 51 3.21 -5.54 -9.97
C LYS A 51 3.93 -6.01 -8.69
N SER A 52 3.42 -6.95 -7.89
CA SER A 52 4.23 -7.56 -6.81
C SER A 52 3.65 -8.88 -6.28
N ALA A 53 4.53 -9.80 -5.88
CA ALA A 53 4.17 -11.11 -5.32
C ALA A 53 3.44 -10.99 -3.96
N VAL A 54 3.66 -9.90 -3.23
CA VAL A 54 2.98 -9.61 -1.95
C VAL A 54 1.52 -9.21 -2.19
N ILE A 55 1.26 -8.49 -3.28
CA ILE A 55 -0.06 -7.96 -3.62
C ILE A 55 -1.09 -9.08 -3.89
N LYS A 56 -0.65 -10.21 -4.44
CA LYS A 56 -1.52 -11.38 -4.71
C LYS A 56 -2.15 -11.99 -3.46
N LYS A 57 -1.58 -11.77 -2.27
CA LYS A 57 -2.14 -12.26 -0.99
C LYS A 57 -3.14 -11.31 -0.34
N MET A 58 -3.22 -10.07 -0.82
CA MET A 58 -4.14 -9.05 -0.28
C MET A 58 -5.49 -8.99 -1.02
N ALA A 59 -5.65 -9.74 -2.12
CA ALA A 59 -6.81 -9.70 -3.00
C ALA A 59 -7.74 -10.91 -2.80
#